data_AF-A0A6V7K8P5-F1
#
_entry.id   AF-A0A6V7K8P5-F1
#
_cell.length_a   1.000
_cell.length_b   1.000
_cell.length_c   1.000
_cell.angle_alpha   90.00
_cell.angle_beta   90.00
_cell.angle_gamma   90.00
#
_symmetry.space_group_name_H-M   'P 1'
#
loop_
_entity.id
_entity.type
_entity.pdbx_description
1 polymer ?
#
loop_
_entity_poly.entity_id
_entity_poly.type
_entity_poly.pdbx_seq_one_letter_code
_entity_poly.pdbx_strand_id
1 'polypeptide(L)' 'PAGQTIAFVGPSGAGKSTIMRLLFRFYDVDQGAISIDGQNVKTVKQESLRNAI' A
#
# COMPACT_ATOMS: atom_id res chain seq x y z
N PRO A 1 0.19 14.11 4.87
CA PRO A 1 -0.78 15.08 4.34
C PRO A 1 -0.82 15.01 2.82
N ALA A 2 -1.96 15.35 2.20
CA ALA A 2 -2.07 15.37 0.75
C ALA A 2 -0.98 16.28 0.15
N GLY A 3 -0.39 15.85 -0.98
CA GLY A 3 0.66 16.59 -1.68
C GLY A 3 2.08 16.42 -1.13
N GLN A 4 2.31 15.49 -0.20
CA GLN A 4 3.65 15.23 0.33
C GLN A 4 4.28 13.98 -0.27
N THR A 5 5.58 14.05 -0.54
CA THR A 5 6.39 12.89 -0.92
C THR A 5 7.02 12.26 0.32
N ILE A 6 6.83 10.95 0.47
CA ILE A 6 7.41 10.15 1.56
C ILE A 6 8.32 9.09 0.94
N ALA A 7 9.48 8.84 1.56
CA ALA A 7 10.43 7.83 1.12
C ALA A 7 10.65 6.76 2.20
N PHE A 8 10.80 5.50 1.76
CA PHE A 8 11.20 4.38 2.62
C PHE A 8 12.70 4.11 2.45
N VAL A 9 13.47 4.24 3.53
CA VAL A 9 14.94 4.12 3.51
C VAL A 9 15.38 2.99 4.43
N GLY A 10 16.37 2.22 4.00
CA GLY A 10 16.91 1.10 4.77
C GLY A 10 17.77 0.15 3.92
N PRO A 11 18.50 -0.78 4.54
CA PRO A 11 19.44 -1.69 3.85
C PRO A 11 18.74 -2.61 2.85
N SER A 12 19.51 -3.18 1.91
CA SER A 12 18.96 -4.20 0.99
C SER A 12 18.37 -5.36 1.79
N GLY A 13 17.24 -5.92 1.33
CA GLY A 13 16.52 -6.98 2.04
C GLY A 13 15.61 -6.52 3.18
N ALA A 14 15.62 -5.24 3.59
CA ALA A 14 14.75 -4.72 4.67
C ALA A 14 13.24 -4.66 4.36
N GLY A 15 12.77 -5.26 3.25
CA GLY A 15 11.35 -5.33 2.91
C GLY A 15 10.74 -4.10 2.24
N LYS A 16 11.53 -3.08 1.85
CA LYS A 16 11.04 -1.87 1.17
C LYS A 16 10.24 -2.16 -0.12
N SER A 17 10.71 -3.08 -0.94
CA SER A 17 9.94 -3.48 -2.14
C SER A 17 8.69 -4.29 -1.79
N THR A 18 8.75 -5.07 -0.70
CA THR A 18 7.60 -5.84 -0.22
C THR A 18 6.48 -4.92 0.26
N ILE A 19 6.79 -3.88 1.04
CA ILE A 19 5.77 -2.94 1.51
C ILE A 19 5.11 -2.18 0.36
N MET A 20 5.89 -1.80 -0.67
CA MET A 20 5.35 -1.17 -1.88
C MET A 20 4.38 -2.09 -2.62
N ARG A 21 4.72 -3.39 -2.74
CA ARG A 21 3.85 -4.37 -3.40
C ARG A 21 2.52 -4.59 -2.65
N LEU A 22 2.56 -4.56 -1.32
CA LEU A 22 1.35 -4.63 -0.49
C LEU A 22 0.51 -3.35 -0.61
N LEU A 23 1.14 -2.17 -0.59
CA LEU A 23 0.45 -0.89 -0.70
C LEU A 23 -0.27 -0.73 -2.04
N PHE A 24 0.37 -1.15 -3.14
CA PHE A 24 -0.25 -1.21 -4.48
C PHE A 24 -1.16 -2.44 -4.67
N ARG A 25 -1.34 -3.25 -3.61
CA ARG A 25 -2.17 -4.46 -3.60
C ARG A 25 -1.87 -5.42 -4.77
N PHE A 26 -0.58 -5.62 -5.04
CA PHE A 26 -0.10 -6.78 -5.80
C PHE A 26 -0.25 -8.08 -5.01
N TYR A 27 -0.27 -7.97 -3.67
CA TYR A 27 -0.62 -9.04 -2.74
C TYR A 27 -1.54 -8.50 -1.66
N ASP A 28 -2.34 -9.38 -1.06
CA ASP A 28 -3.13 -9.08 0.13
C ASP A 28 -2.28 -9.35 1.39
N VAL A 29 -2.46 -8.54 2.45
CA VAL A 29 -1.77 -8.77 3.74
C VAL A 29 -2.28 -10.04 4.43
N ASP A 30 -1.41 -10.82 5.06
CA ASP A 30 -1.84 -12.00 5.82
C ASP A 30 -2.51 -11.63 7.14
N GLN A 31 -2.01 -10.59 7.81
CA GLN A 31 -2.52 -10.08 9.09
C GLN A 31 -2.54 -8.55 9.09
N GLY A 32 -3.43 -7.97 9.90
CA GLY A 32 -3.64 -6.52 9.96
C GLY A 32 -4.47 -5.97 8.80
N ALA A 33 -4.36 -4.67 8.54
CA ALA A 33 -5.10 -3.99 7.48
C ALA A 33 -4.31 -2.80 6.91
N ILE A 34 -4.51 -2.53 5.61
CA ILE A 34 -4.10 -1.30 4.95
C ILE A 34 -5.39 -0.53 4.65
N SER A 35 -5.45 0.73 5.07
CA SER A 35 -6.62 1.59 4.88
C SER A 35 -6.25 2.89 4.19
N ILE A 36 -7.10 3.31 3.26
CA ILE A 36 -7.05 4.64 2.64
C ILE A 36 -8.31 5.37 3.11
N ASP A 37 -8.15 6.53 3.73
CA ASP A 37 -9.26 7.32 4.31
C ASP A 37 -10.21 6.52 5.22
N GLY A 38 -9.63 5.57 6.00
CA GLY A 38 -10.38 4.69 6.91
C GLY A 38 -11.03 3.48 6.25
N GLN A 39 -11.01 3.37 4.92
CA GLN A 39 -11.55 2.21 4.20
C GLN A 39 -10.45 1.17 3.95
N ASN A 40 -10.70 -0.08 4.37
CA ASN A 40 -9.76 -1.18 4.12
C ASN A 40 -9.66 -1.48 2.63
N VAL A 41 -8.45 -1.39 2.07
CA VAL A 41 -8.20 -1.59 0.63
C VAL A 41 -8.64 -2.97 0.14
N LYS A 42 -8.69 -3.99 1.00
CA LYS A 42 -9.17 -5.34 0.66
C LYS A 42 -10.64 -5.36 0.22
N THR A 43 -11.43 -4.45 0.78
CA THR A 43 -12.88 -4.38 0.53
C THR A 43 -13.23 -3.60 -0.73
N VAL A 44 -12.25 -2.92 -1.34
CA VAL A 44 -12.41 -2.10 -2.54
C VAL A 44 -12.13 -2.94 -3.79
N LYS A 45 -12.83 -2.65 -4.90
CA LYS A 45 -12.51 -3.24 -6.21
C LYS A 45 -11.11 -2.81 -6.64
N GLN A 46 -10.28 -3.76 -7.06
CA GLN A 46 -8.89 -3.50 -7.43
C GLN A 46 -8.75 -2.50 -8.59
N GLU A 47 -9.72 -2.48 -9.51
CA GLU A 47 -9.80 -1.49 -10.59
C GLU A 47 -9.93 -0.06 -10.06
N SER A 48 -10.83 0.17 -9.10
CA SER A 48 -11.00 1.48 -8.48
C SER A 48 -9.75 1.93 -7.73
N LEU A 49 -9.03 0.99 -7.11
CA LEU A 49 -7.76 1.30 -6.45
C LEU A 49 -6.72 1.73 -7.48
N ARG A 50 -6.56 0.99 -8.58
CA ARG A 50 -5.57 1.31 -9.63
C ARG A 50 -5.83 2.64 -10.34
N ASN A 51 -7.09 3.08 -10.44
CA ASN A 51 -7.43 4.36 -11.07
C ASN A 51 -7.16 5.58 -10.18
N ALA A 52 -6.90 5.38 -8.88
CA ALA A 52 -6.74 6.45 -7.90
C ALA A 52 -5.27 6.74 -7.53
N ILE A 53 -4.33 5.98 -8.07
CA ILE A 53 -2.87 6.06 -7.83
C ILE A 53 -2.14 6.51 -9.09
#